data_AF-A0A529NU79-F1
#
_entry.id   AF-A0A529NU79-F1
#
_cell.length_a   1.000
_cell.length_b   1.000
_cell.length_c   1.000
_cell.angle_alpha   90.00
_cell.angle_beta   90.00
_cell.angle_gamma   90.00
#
_symmetry.space_group_name_H-M   'P 1'
#
loop_
_entity.id
_entity.type
_entity.pdbx_description
1 polymer ?
#
loop_
_entity_poly.entity_id
_entity_poly.type
_entity_poly.pdbx_seq_one_letter_code
_entity_poly.pdbx_strand_id
1 'polypeptide(L)' 'MAGKKRPLVVITRKLPDPVETRMRELFDARLNVEDRPMTQPELVAAVKEADVL' A
#
# COMPACT_ATOMS: atom_id res chain seq x y z
N MET A 1 -20.49 -15.22 -9.13
CA MET A 1 -19.68 -13.99 -9.31
C MET A 1 -18.88 -13.79 -8.03
N ALA A 2 -17.67 -14.34 -7.94
CA ALA A 2 -16.83 -14.16 -6.75
C ALA A 2 -16.50 -12.66 -6.63
N GLY A 3 -16.97 -12.01 -5.57
CA GLY A 3 -16.70 -10.59 -5.33
C GLY A 3 -15.19 -10.37 -5.33
N LYS A 4 -14.68 -9.63 -6.32
CA LYS A 4 -13.25 -9.38 -6.49
C LYS A 4 -12.74 -8.70 -5.22
N LYS A 5 -11.89 -9.39 -4.44
CA LYS A 5 -11.17 -8.76 -3.32
C LYS A 5 -10.41 -7.55 -3.87
N ARG A 6 -10.44 -6.43 -3.14
CA ARG A 6 -9.61 -5.28 -3.46
C ARG A 6 -8.15 -5.71 -3.26
N PRO A 7 -7.26 -5.50 -4.24
CA PRO A 7 -5.85 -5.84 -4.08
C PRO A 7 -5.24 -5.00 -2.96
N LEU A 8 -4.32 -5.62 -2.21
CA LEU A 8 -3.53 -4.98 -1.16
C LEU A 8 -2.39 -4.18 -1.79
N VAL A 9 -2.43 -2.86 -1.61
CA VAL A 9 -1.42 -1.93 -2.10
C VAL A 9 -0.65 -1.36 -0.91
N VAL A 10 0.66 -1.60 -0.85
CA VAL A 10 1.51 -1.05 0.21
C VAL A 10 2.34 0.08 -0.36
N ILE A 11 2.15 1.28 0.17
CA ILE A 11 2.86 2.48 -0.29
C ILE A 11 4.09 2.71 0.61
N THR A 12 5.27 2.69 0.00
CA THR A 12 6.56 2.73 0.72
C THR A 12 7.01 4.15 1.10
N ARG A 13 6.46 5.19 0.49
CA ARG A 13 6.76 6.62 0.73
C ARG A 13 5.49 7.46 0.63
N LYS A 14 5.48 8.63 1.26
CA LYS A 14 4.32 9.52 1.23
C LYS A 14 4.01 9.97 -0.20
N LEU A 15 2.74 9.90 -0.58
CA LEU A 15 2.24 10.40 -1.85
C LEU A 15 1.45 11.69 -1.61
N PRO A 16 1.17 12.49 -2.65
CA PRO A 16 0.26 13.62 -2.51
C PRO A 16 -1.10 13.16 -1.98
N ASP A 17 -1.70 13.92 -1.06
CA ASP A 17 -2.97 13.58 -0.41
C ASP A 17 -4.09 13.12 -1.38
N PRO A 18 -4.30 13.75 -2.56
CA PRO A 18 -5.32 13.29 -3.51
C PRO A 18 -5.10 11.85 -3.99
N VAL A 19 -3.84 11.43 -4.11
CA VAL A 19 -3.46 10.08 -4.53
C VAL A 19 -3.71 9.09 -3.39
N GLU A 20 -3.33 9.42 -2.16
CA GLU A 20 -3.56 8.56 -1.00
C GLU A 20 -5.05 8.31 -0.75
N THR A 21 -5.88 9.37 -0.86
CA THR A 21 -7.34 9.26 -0.79
C THR A 21 -7.86 8.32 -1.87
N ARG A 22 -7.42 8.50 -3.12
CA ARG A 22 -7.87 7.68 -4.23
C ARG A 22 -7.47 6.21 -4.11
N MET A 23 -6.28 5.94 -3.60
CA MET A 23 -5.80 4.57 -3.35
C MET A 23 -6.64 3.86 -2.29
N ARG A 24 -7.02 4.55 -1.20
CA ARG A 24 -7.91 4.00 -0.16
C ARG A 24 -9.33 3.75 -0.64
N GLU A 25 -9.83 4.56 -1.58
CA GLU A 25 -11.15 4.34 -2.18
C GLU A 25 -11.18 3.09 -3.05
N LEU A 26 -10.15 2.91 -3.88
CA LEU A 26 -10.08 1.88 -4.91
C LEU A 26 -9.53 0.54 -4.40
N PHE A 27 -8.63 0.57 -3.42
CA PHE A 27 -7.82 -0.57 -3.01
C PHE A 27 -7.79 -0.74 -1.49
N ASP A 28 -7.30 -1.88 -1.03
CA ASP A 28 -6.90 -2.04 0.36
C ASP A 28 -5.50 -1.43 0.51
N ALA A 29 -5.43 -0.14 0.83
CA ALA A 29 -4.18 0.62 0.80
C ALA A 29 -3.56 0.79 2.20
N ARG A 30 -2.32 0.32 2.37
CA ARG A 30 -1.48 0.59 3.55
C ARG A 30 -0.52 1.73 3.24
N LEU A 31 -0.64 2.82 3.98
CA LEU A 31 0.12 4.05 3.76
C LEU A 31 1.29 4.16 4.74
N ASN A 32 2.42 4.66 4.26
CA ASN A 32 3.53 5.09 5.11
C ASN A 32 3.33 6.55 5.56
N VAL A 33 2.52 6.74 6.60
CA VAL A 33 2.14 8.08 7.11
C VAL A 33 3.34 8.90 7.60
N GLU A 34 4.37 8.23 8.09
CA GLU A 34 5.56 8.87 8.68
C GLU A 34 6.65 9.16 7.65
N ASP A 35 6.44 8.75 6.39
CA ASP A 35 7.39 8.88 5.28
C ASP A 35 8.80 8.37 5.58
N ARG A 36 8.91 7.37 6.47
CA ARG A 36 10.20 6.78 6.84
C ARG A 36 10.65 5.78 5.77
N PRO A 37 11.91 5.81 5.30
CA PRO A 37 12.41 4.76 4.41
C PRO A 37 12.22 3.38 5.06
N MET A 38 11.50 2.48 4.39
CA MET A 38 11.40 1.10 4.85
C MET A 38 12.77 0.42 4.77
N THR A 39 13.13 -0.28 5.84
CA THR A 39 14.31 -1.13 5.89
C THR A 39 14.14 -2.34 4.98
N GLN A 40 15.23 -3.01 4.62
CA GLN A 40 15.18 -4.21 3.79
C GLN A 40 14.26 -5.31 4.36
N PRO A 41 14.28 -5.63 5.67
CA PRO A 41 13.34 -6.60 6.23
C PRO A 41 11.87 -6.17 6.10
N GLU A 42 11.56 -4.88 6.27
CA GLU A 42 10.21 -4.34 6.13
C GLU A 42 9.72 -4.42 4.68
N LEU A 43 10.58 -4.10 3.70
CA LEU A 43 10.26 -4.26 2.29
C LEU A 43 10.01 -5.74 1.94
N VAL A 44 10.83 -6.66 2.45
CA VAL A 44 10.62 -8.11 2.23
C VAL A 44 9.30 -8.58 2.83
N ALA A 45 8.93 -8.09 4.01
CA ALA A 45 7.63 -8.39 4.61
C ALA A 45 6.47 -7.82 3.77
N ALA A 46 6.60 -6.57 3.30
CA ALA A 46 5.60 -5.93 2.46
C ALA A 46 5.37 -6.68 1.14
N VAL A 47 6.44 -7.10 0.44
CA VAL A 47 6.34 -7.88 -0.81
C VAL A 47 5.64 -9.23 -0.62
N LYS A 48 5.78 -9.87 0.55
CA LYS A 48 5.15 -11.17 0.81
C LYS A 48 3.64 -11.07 0.98
N GLU A 49 3.15 -9.92 1.43
CA GLU A 49 1.73 -9.72 1.73
C GLU A 49 1.01 -8.93 0.63
N ALA A 50 1.68 -7.94 0.04
CA ALA A 50 1.08 -7.02 -0.90
C ALA A 50 0.91 -7.63 -2.29
N ASP A 51 -0.21 -7.30 -2.93
CA ASP A 51 -0.41 -7.56 -4.36
C ASP A 51 0.36 -6.54 -5.22
N VAL A 52 0.57 -5.32 -4.67
CA VAL A 52 1.31 -4.21 -5.30
C VAL A 52 2.11 -3.44 -4.24
N LEU A 53 3.36 -3.09 -4.55
CA LEU A 53 4.27 -2.31 -3.70
C LEU A 53 4.69 -0.99 -4.38
#